data_AF-A0A956LYC9-F1
#
_entry.id   AF-A0A956LYC9-F1
#
_cell.length_a   1.000
_cell.length_b   1.000
_cell.length_c   1.000
_cell.angle_alpha   90.00
_cell.angle_beta   90.00
_cell.angle_gamma   90.00
#
_symmetry.space_group_name_H-M   'P 1'
#
loop_
_entity.id
_entity.type
_entity.pdbx_description
1 polymer ?
#
loop_
_entity_poly.entity_id
_entity_poly.type
_entity_poly.pdbx_seq_one_letter_code
_entity_poly.pdbx_strand_id
1 'polypeptide(L)'
;VTTMKKLLGALAAIALCSTIAAAEVPDEANCTVSPADALNGLVFSPLNPTPAPASINTITVRNSANVPINNATVVISVGANTTLCGATVLTGVTNASGQVVLTLGGGGCAHNVANYGLVSANGVTIRRYSNCKSPDYDGASGNLAVGLADLTQFSSEFLDNAPNECHDYDNNANTGLEDVIIFGTPFTSAASCAP
;
A
#
# COMPACT_ATOMS: atom_id res chain seq x y z
N VAL A 1 1.76 59.53 22.72
CA VAL A 1 2.49 58.65 21.78
C VAL A 1 2.90 57.38 22.52
N THR A 2 1.99 56.43 22.73
CA THR A 2 2.26 55.26 23.60
C THR A 2 1.52 53.98 23.22
N THR A 3 0.68 54.02 22.19
CA THR A 3 -0.19 52.89 21.80
C THR A 3 0.34 52.06 20.62
N MET A 4 1.25 52.59 19.79
CA MET A 4 1.77 51.87 18.60
C MET A 4 2.84 50.81 18.90
N LYS A 5 3.54 50.87 20.03
CA LYS A 5 4.61 49.89 20.35
C LYS A 5 4.09 48.50 20.71
N LYS A 6 2.82 48.37 21.13
CA LYS A 6 2.22 47.07 21.50
C LYS A 6 1.65 46.31 20.31
N LEU A 7 1.41 46.99 19.18
CA LEU A 7 0.79 46.38 18.00
C LEU A 7 1.80 45.57 17.16
N LEU A 8 3.06 46.01 17.09
CA LEU A 8 4.10 45.31 16.31
C LEU A 8 4.49 43.94 16.90
N GLY A 9 4.40 43.75 18.22
CA GLY A 9 4.74 42.48 18.86
C GLY A 9 3.75 41.35 18.55
N ALA A 10 2.47 41.68 18.36
CA ALA A 10 1.43 40.69 18.08
C ALA A 10 1.50 40.12 16.65
N LEU A 11 1.91 40.92 15.66
CA LEU A 11 2.09 40.46 14.28
C LEU A 11 3.27 39.50 14.12
N ALA A 12 4.35 39.68 14.89
CA ALA A 12 5.49 38.77 14.86
C ALA A 12 5.16 37.38 15.45
N ALA A 13 4.32 37.32 16.49
CA ALA A 13 3.90 36.05 17.10
C ALA A 13 3.00 35.21 16.16
N ILE A 14 2.13 35.85 15.38
CA ILE A 14 1.25 35.14 14.44
C ILE A 14 2.06 34.53 13.27
N ALA A 15 3.12 35.20 12.82
CA ALA A 15 3.99 34.71 11.75
C ALA A 15 4.84 33.48 12.16
N LEU A 16 5.24 33.37 13.44
CA LEU A 16 5.94 32.18 13.94
C LEU A 16 5.01 30.99 14.20
N CYS A 17 3.72 31.23 14.47
CA CYS A 17 2.75 30.14 14.63
C CYS A 17 2.31 29.54 13.29
N SER A 18 2.40 30.28 12.17
CA SER A 18 2.03 29.77 10.84
C SER A 18 3.03 28.78 10.24
N THR A 19 4.28 28.73 10.71
CA THR A 19 5.30 27.83 10.15
C THR A 19 5.23 26.41 10.71
N ILE A 20 4.60 26.20 11.88
CA ILE A 20 4.48 24.86 12.48
C ILE A 20 3.41 24.04 11.77
N ALA A 21 2.29 24.65 11.37
CA ALA A 21 1.19 23.95 10.70
C ALA A 21 1.57 23.45 9.28
N ALA A 22 2.47 24.16 8.57
CA ALA A 22 2.89 23.76 7.23
C ALA A 22 3.81 22.53 7.23
N ALA A 23 4.51 22.24 8.35
CA ALA A 23 5.38 21.07 8.45
C ALA A 23 4.60 19.75 8.57
N GLU A 24 3.31 19.80 8.89
CA GLU A 24 2.46 18.64 9.19
C GLU A 24 1.51 18.24 8.07
N VAL A 25 1.51 18.98 6.94
CA VAL A 25 0.71 18.66 5.77
C VAL A 25 1.50 17.72 4.85
N PRO A 26 1.01 16.49 4.59
CA PRO A 26 1.63 15.60 3.63
C PRO A 26 1.65 16.18 2.22
N ASP A 27 2.75 16.00 1.52
CA ASP A 27 2.89 16.29 0.09
C ASP A 27 2.89 14.98 -0.69
N GLU A 28 1.89 14.81 -1.55
CA GLU A 28 1.73 13.64 -2.42
C GLU A 28 3.03 13.34 -3.19
N ALA A 29 3.73 14.35 -3.70
CA ALA A 29 4.95 14.14 -4.49
C ALA A 29 6.13 13.54 -3.69
N ASN A 30 6.17 13.75 -2.37
CA ASN A 30 7.27 13.30 -1.50
C ASN A 30 6.90 12.08 -0.63
N CYS A 31 5.62 11.71 -0.58
CA CYS A 31 5.19 10.48 0.05
C CYS A 31 5.49 9.26 -0.84
N THR A 32 5.58 8.06 -0.26
CA THR A 32 5.71 6.81 -1.01
C THR A 32 4.91 5.68 -0.36
N VAL A 33 4.50 4.70 -1.16
CA VAL A 33 3.83 3.48 -0.72
C VAL A 33 4.49 2.30 -1.42
N SER A 34 5.32 1.54 -0.71
CA SER A 34 6.09 0.43 -1.26
C SER A 34 5.48 -0.92 -0.86
N PRO A 35 5.32 -1.89 -1.79
CA PRO A 35 5.72 -1.86 -3.20
C PRO A 35 4.68 -1.25 -4.16
N ALA A 36 3.52 -0.81 -3.66
CA ALA A 36 2.37 -0.41 -4.48
C ALA A 36 2.67 0.65 -5.56
N ASP A 37 3.55 1.62 -5.28
CA ASP A 37 3.99 2.64 -6.24
C ASP A 37 4.67 2.01 -7.47
N ALA A 38 5.54 1.01 -7.24
CA ALA A 38 6.25 0.32 -8.32
C ALA A 38 5.32 -0.63 -9.09
N LEU A 39 4.32 -1.18 -8.41
CA LEU A 39 3.38 -2.17 -8.94
C LEU A 39 2.12 -1.55 -9.52
N ASN A 40 1.98 -0.23 -9.46
CA ASN A 40 0.81 0.54 -9.88
C ASN A 40 -0.52 -0.04 -9.33
N GLY A 41 -0.52 -0.45 -8.05
CA GLY A 41 -1.67 -1.08 -7.43
C GLY A 41 -1.43 -1.39 -5.95
N LEU A 42 -2.50 -1.41 -5.16
CA LEU A 42 -2.41 -1.92 -3.79
C LEU A 42 -2.07 -3.40 -3.82
N VAL A 43 -1.19 -3.83 -2.91
CA VAL A 43 -0.76 -5.21 -2.81
C VAL A 43 -1.29 -5.81 -1.52
N PHE A 44 -2.04 -6.89 -1.67
CA PHE A 44 -2.45 -7.72 -0.55
C PHE A 44 -1.58 -8.96 -0.49
N SER A 45 -1.47 -9.49 0.73
CA SER A 45 -0.67 -10.68 1.00
C SER A 45 -1.49 -11.78 1.64
N PRO A 46 -1.14 -13.05 1.39
CA PRO A 46 -1.70 -14.16 2.14
C PRO A 46 -1.19 -14.07 3.59
N LEU A 47 -2.04 -14.45 4.54
CA LEU A 47 -1.71 -14.40 5.97
C LEU A 47 -1.25 -15.76 6.54
N ASN A 48 -1.38 -16.83 5.75
CA ASN A 48 -1.10 -18.21 6.15
C ASN A 48 -0.37 -18.94 5.00
N PRO A 49 0.67 -19.78 5.25
CA PRO A 49 1.32 -20.12 6.54
C PRO A 49 2.31 -19.11 7.06
N THR A 50 2.58 -18.04 6.33
CA THR A 50 3.39 -16.94 6.84
C THR A 50 2.78 -15.65 6.31
N PRO A 51 2.48 -14.67 7.17
CA PRO A 51 2.17 -13.33 6.71
C PRO A 51 3.30 -12.90 5.80
N ALA A 52 2.99 -12.31 4.64
CA ALA A 52 4.03 -11.68 3.86
C ALA A 52 4.98 -10.87 4.77
N PRO A 53 6.28 -10.82 4.44
CA PRO A 53 7.26 -10.13 5.27
C PRO A 53 6.72 -8.75 5.60
N ALA A 54 6.86 -8.34 6.87
CA ALA A 54 6.31 -7.09 7.40
C ALA A 54 6.66 -5.85 6.56
N SER A 55 7.58 -5.93 5.60
CA SER A 55 7.86 -4.90 4.61
C SER A 55 6.77 -4.61 3.57
N ILE A 56 5.74 -5.46 3.39
CA ILE A 56 4.70 -5.19 2.38
C ILE A 56 3.78 -4.06 2.87
N ASN A 57 3.65 -3.00 2.06
CA ASN A 57 2.93 -1.75 2.35
C ASN A 57 3.61 -0.87 3.41
N THR A 58 4.89 -0.59 3.18
CA THR A 58 5.60 0.50 3.87
C THR A 58 5.18 1.83 3.27
N ILE A 59 4.60 2.71 4.10
CA ILE A 59 4.16 4.04 3.71
C ILE A 59 5.08 5.05 4.36
N THR A 60 5.68 5.92 3.55
CA THR A 60 6.51 7.03 4.01
C THR A 60 5.77 8.34 3.76
N VAL A 61 5.58 9.14 4.81
CA VAL A 61 4.86 10.41 4.77
C VAL A 61 5.83 11.56 4.98
N ARG A 62 5.84 12.50 4.04
CA ARG A 62 6.71 13.68 4.04
C ARG A 62 5.94 14.92 3.61
N ASN A 63 6.40 16.09 4.04
CA ASN A 63 5.86 17.37 3.59
C ASN A 63 6.57 17.87 2.32
N SER A 64 6.22 19.08 1.87
CA SER A 64 6.77 19.67 0.64
C SER A 64 8.26 20.05 0.72
N ALA A 65 8.82 20.13 1.93
CA ALA A 65 10.25 20.32 2.16
C ALA A 65 11.00 18.97 2.25
N ASN A 66 10.35 17.86 1.91
CA ASN A 66 10.86 16.49 2.00
C ASN A 66 11.23 16.07 3.45
N VAL A 67 10.67 16.75 4.46
CA VAL A 67 10.88 16.42 5.88
C VAL A 67 9.87 15.34 6.29
N PRO A 68 10.29 14.27 6.99
CA PRO A 68 9.38 13.25 7.50
C PRO A 68 8.35 13.81 8.48
N ILE A 69 7.10 13.37 8.35
CA ILE A 69 6.03 13.76 9.27
C ILE A 69 5.86 12.65 10.31
N ASN A 70 6.28 12.92 11.54
CA ASN A 70 6.06 12.02 12.68
C ASN A 70 4.60 12.06 13.14
N ASN A 71 4.08 10.94 13.65
CA ASN A 71 2.71 10.80 14.15
C ASN A 71 1.60 11.14 13.14
N ALA A 72 1.87 11.06 11.83
CA ALA A 72 0.83 11.20 10.82
C ALA A 72 -0.12 9.99 10.89
N THR A 73 -1.42 10.25 10.95
CA THR A 73 -2.43 9.18 10.88
C THR A 73 -2.62 8.77 9.44
N VAL A 74 -2.30 7.52 9.14
CA VAL A 74 -2.41 6.94 7.80
C VAL A 74 -3.60 6.01 7.73
N VAL A 75 -4.42 6.15 6.69
CA VAL A 75 -5.61 5.33 6.44
C VAL A 75 -5.62 4.87 4.99
N ILE A 76 -5.81 3.56 4.80
CA ILE A 76 -6.08 2.94 3.50
C ILE A 76 -7.57 2.65 3.38
N SER A 77 -8.18 3.12 2.30
CA SER A 77 -9.54 2.74 1.89
C SER A 77 -9.48 1.89 0.64
N VAL A 78 -10.28 0.84 0.59
CA VAL A 78 -10.31 -0.14 -0.50
C VAL A 78 -11.73 -0.28 -1.05
N GLY A 79 -11.84 -0.58 -2.34
CA GLY A 79 -13.12 -0.83 -3.00
C GLY A 79 -13.87 -2.02 -2.40
N ALA A 80 -15.20 -2.01 -2.57
CA ALA A 80 -16.10 -3.01 -1.98
C ALA A 80 -15.88 -4.46 -2.47
N ASN A 81 -15.13 -4.64 -3.57
CA ASN A 81 -14.84 -5.96 -4.13
C ASN A 81 -13.58 -6.61 -3.51
N THR A 82 -12.86 -5.91 -2.62
CA THR A 82 -11.74 -6.51 -1.90
C THR A 82 -12.27 -7.33 -0.73
N THR A 83 -11.83 -8.59 -0.66
CA THR A 83 -11.99 -9.36 0.56
C THR A 83 -10.82 -9.07 1.49
N LEU A 84 -11.12 -8.55 2.69
CA LEU A 84 -10.10 -8.31 3.70
C LEU A 84 -10.09 -9.41 4.76
N CYS A 85 -8.91 -9.82 5.16
CA CYS A 85 -8.73 -10.70 6.31
C CYS A 85 -9.09 -9.97 7.62
N GLY A 86 -9.56 -10.71 8.63
CA GLY A 86 -9.86 -10.13 9.95
C GLY A 86 -8.66 -9.53 10.67
N ALA A 87 -7.44 -9.98 10.34
CA ALA A 87 -6.19 -9.45 10.90
C ALA A 87 -5.60 -8.27 10.09
N THR A 88 -6.33 -7.77 9.09
CA THR A 88 -5.87 -6.66 8.24
C THR A 88 -5.88 -5.35 9.00
N VAL A 89 -4.79 -4.59 8.83
CA VAL A 89 -4.59 -3.29 9.46
C VAL A 89 -4.60 -2.22 8.38
N LEU A 90 -5.72 -1.51 8.24
CA LEU A 90 -5.86 -0.42 7.26
C LEU A 90 -5.43 0.95 7.79
N THR A 91 -5.15 1.05 9.09
CA THR A 91 -4.85 2.32 9.74
C THR A 91 -3.62 2.18 10.61
N GLY A 92 -2.76 3.19 10.61
CA GLY A 92 -1.61 3.25 11.50
C GLY A 92 -1.09 4.67 11.66
N VAL A 93 -0.01 4.80 12.42
CA VAL A 93 0.61 6.09 12.73
C VAL A 93 2.09 6.02 12.39
N THR A 94 2.61 7.06 11.73
CA THR A 94 4.03 7.11 11.35
C THR A 94 4.95 7.31 12.56
N ASN A 95 6.14 6.71 12.49
CA ASN A 95 7.22 6.90 13.45
C ASN A 95 8.01 8.20 13.18
N ALA A 96 9.09 8.42 13.93
CA ALA A 96 9.95 9.60 13.80
C ALA A 96 10.61 9.77 12.41
N SER A 97 10.72 8.67 11.64
CA SER A 97 11.21 8.67 10.26
C SER A 97 10.09 8.90 9.23
N GLY A 98 8.87 9.21 9.69
CA GLY A 98 7.70 9.38 8.84
C GLY A 98 7.18 8.07 8.24
N GLN A 99 7.53 6.93 8.81
CA GLN A 99 7.19 5.62 8.26
C GLN A 99 6.12 4.90 9.08
N VAL A 100 5.18 4.27 8.39
CA VAL A 100 4.27 3.28 8.95
C VAL A 100 4.27 2.04 8.08
N VAL A 101 4.11 0.90 8.71
CA VAL A 101 4.04 -0.41 8.07
C VAL A 101 2.67 -0.99 8.38
N LEU A 102 1.94 -1.37 7.35
CA LEU A 102 0.58 -1.90 7.47
C LEU A 102 0.50 -3.30 6.88
N THR A 103 -0.02 -4.26 7.64
CA THR A 103 -0.27 -5.60 7.14
C THR A 103 -1.60 -5.63 6.40
N LEU A 104 -1.56 -5.71 5.07
CA LEU A 104 -2.74 -5.81 4.21
C LEU A 104 -3.01 -7.28 3.86
N GLY A 105 -3.74 -7.96 4.74
CA GLY A 105 -4.25 -9.30 4.46
C GLY A 105 -5.50 -9.24 3.59
N GLY A 106 -5.54 -9.99 2.49
CA GLY A 106 -6.74 -10.03 1.68
C GLY A 106 -6.53 -10.65 0.32
N GLY A 107 -7.65 -10.82 -0.36
CA GLY A 107 -7.71 -11.45 -1.67
C GLY A 107 -8.57 -10.68 -2.65
N GLY A 108 -8.40 -11.04 -3.92
CA GLY A 108 -9.14 -10.51 -5.05
C GLY A 108 -8.33 -9.62 -5.99
N CYS A 109 -8.92 -9.33 -7.14
CA CYS A 109 -8.35 -8.49 -8.16
C CYS A 109 -9.25 -7.31 -8.49
N ALA A 110 -8.63 -6.15 -8.72
CA ALA A 110 -9.26 -5.06 -9.43
C ALA A 110 -8.29 -4.52 -10.48
N HIS A 111 -8.84 -4.25 -11.66
CA HIS A 111 -8.10 -3.67 -12.77
C HIS A 111 -8.86 -2.47 -13.33
N ASN A 112 -8.19 -1.32 -13.45
CA ASN A 112 -8.75 -0.08 -13.98
C ASN A 112 -10.05 0.38 -13.32
N VAL A 113 -10.23 0.09 -12.03
CA VAL A 113 -11.36 0.58 -11.25
C VAL A 113 -10.97 1.89 -10.57
N ALA A 114 -11.52 3.01 -11.03
CA ALA A 114 -11.15 4.33 -10.54
C ALA A 114 -11.24 4.43 -9.00
N ASN A 115 -10.16 4.91 -8.36
CA ASN A 115 -10.05 5.08 -6.91
C ASN A 115 -10.31 3.79 -6.11
N TYR A 116 -9.94 2.63 -6.65
CA TYR A 116 -10.06 1.37 -5.95
C TYR A 116 -9.31 1.35 -4.62
N GLY A 117 -8.09 1.88 -4.61
CA GLY A 117 -7.25 2.01 -3.43
C GLY A 117 -6.92 3.47 -3.16
N LEU A 118 -7.24 3.96 -1.97
CA LEU A 118 -6.88 5.31 -1.53
C LEU A 118 -5.99 5.22 -0.31
N VAL A 119 -4.83 5.87 -0.36
CA VAL A 119 -3.96 6.05 0.81
C VAL A 119 -4.01 7.51 1.20
N SER A 120 -4.33 7.77 2.46
CA SER A 120 -4.39 9.11 3.02
C SER A 120 -3.53 9.22 4.27
N ALA A 121 -2.95 10.40 4.49
CA ALA A 121 -2.21 10.76 5.69
C ALA A 121 -2.76 12.10 6.21
N ASN A 122 -3.12 12.20 7.49
CA ASN A 122 -3.72 13.40 8.09
C ASN A 122 -4.91 13.97 7.28
N GLY A 123 -5.71 13.10 6.65
CA GLY A 123 -6.84 13.48 5.80
C GLY A 123 -6.48 13.94 4.38
N VAL A 124 -5.19 14.04 4.04
CA VAL A 124 -4.72 14.33 2.67
C VAL A 124 -4.51 13.01 1.94
N THR A 125 -5.16 12.84 0.79
CA THR A 125 -4.88 11.70 -0.10
C THR A 125 -3.47 11.83 -0.69
N ILE A 126 -2.62 10.84 -0.42
CA ILE A 126 -1.24 10.79 -0.92
C ILE A 126 -1.05 9.81 -2.07
N ARG A 127 -1.97 8.84 -2.26
CA ARG A 127 -1.99 7.94 -3.42
C ARG A 127 -3.40 7.52 -3.79
N ARG A 128 -3.59 7.26 -5.08
CA ARG A 128 -4.80 6.70 -5.68
C ARG A 128 -4.38 5.58 -6.61
N TYR A 129 -4.90 4.38 -6.37
CA TYR A 129 -4.65 3.22 -7.19
C TYR A 129 -5.95 2.79 -7.83
N SER A 130 -5.88 2.45 -9.12
CA SER A 130 -7.01 1.86 -9.85
C SER A 130 -6.96 0.33 -9.86
N ASN A 131 -5.87 -0.23 -9.33
CA ASN A 131 -5.60 -1.66 -9.33
C ASN A 131 -5.37 -2.21 -7.92
N CYS A 132 -5.68 -3.48 -7.76
CA CYS A 132 -5.40 -4.29 -6.58
C CYS A 132 -4.87 -5.63 -7.05
N LYS A 133 -3.74 -6.04 -6.48
CA LYS A 133 -3.06 -7.29 -6.81
C LYS A 133 -2.95 -8.15 -5.56
N SER A 134 -3.34 -9.41 -5.66
CA SER A 134 -3.19 -10.39 -4.60
C SER A 134 -2.96 -11.78 -5.21
N PRO A 135 -2.02 -12.59 -4.68
CA PRO A 135 -1.94 -14.01 -5.01
C PRO A 135 -3.14 -14.83 -4.56
N ASP A 136 -3.84 -14.33 -3.55
CA ASP A 136 -4.92 -15.04 -2.87
C ASP A 136 -6.23 -14.68 -3.59
N TYR A 137 -6.83 -15.63 -4.30
CA TYR A 137 -7.97 -15.40 -5.19
C TYR A 137 -9.25 -16.12 -4.72
N ASP A 138 -9.20 -16.80 -3.59
CA ASP A 138 -10.31 -17.58 -3.03
C ASP A 138 -11.49 -16.72 -2.47
N GLY A 139 -11.31 -15.40 -2.36
CA GLY A 139 -12.37 -14.42 -2.08
C GLY A 139 -12.91 -14.47 -0.64
N ALA A 140 -14.10 -13.90 -0.40
CA ALA A 140 -14.66 -13.70 0.96
C ALA A 140 -14.87 -14.97 1.79
N SER A 141 -14.87 -16.14 1.16
CA SER A 141 -15.04 -17.45 1.79
C SER A 141 -13.80 -18.34 1.66
N GLY A 142 -12.67 -17.72 1.29
CA GLY A 142 -11.37 -18.34 1.12
C GLY A 142 -10.77 -18.92 2.40
N ASN A 143 -9.80 -19.82 2.22
CA ASN A 143 -9.01 -20.39 3.31
C ASN A 143 -7.82 -19.50 3.74
N LEU A 144 -7.65 -18.34 3.07
CA LEU A 144 -6.64 -17.33 3.39
C LEU A 144 -5.21 -17.81 3.11
N ALA A 145 -5.07 -18.74 2.16
CA ALA A 145 -3.83 -19.38 1.80
C ALA A 145 -3.78 -19.58 0.29
N VAL A 146 -2.62 -19.34 -0.30
CA VAL A 146 -2.37 -19.67 -1.70
C VAL A 146 -2.37 -21.19 -1.85
N GLY A 147 -3.40 -21.72 -2.51
CA GLY A 147 -3.61 -23.15 -2.74
C GLY A 147 -3.67 -23.53 -4.21
N LEU A 148 -4.09 -24.77 -4.47
CA LEU A 148 -4.19 -25.30 -5.83
C LEU A 148 -5.22 -24.53 -6.68
N ALA A 149 -6.28 -24.01 -6.06
CA ALA A 149 -7.28 -23.20 -6.75
C ALA A 149 -6.69 -21.87 -7.26
N ASP A 150 -5.92 -21.19 -6.41
CA ASP A 150 -5.22 -19.94 -6.75
C ASP A 150 -4.17 -20.18 -7.84
N LEU A 151 -3.41 -21.27 -7.72
CA LEU A 151 -2.48 -21.70 -8.77
C LEU A 151 -3.18 -22.00 -10.09
N THR A 152 -4.39 -22.55 -10.07
CA THR A 152 -5.17 -22.84 -11.29
C THR A 152 -5.66 -21.55 -11.95
N GLN A 153 -6.08 -20.56 -11.17
CA GLN A 153 -6.44 -19.23 -11.67
C GLN A 153 -5.22 -18.52 -12.27
N PHE A 154 -4.10 -18.50 -11.55
CA PHE A 154 -2.82 -17.97 -12.05
C PHE A 154 -2.39 -18.68 -13.35
N SER A 155 -2.51 -20.01 -13.41
CA SER A 155 -2.18 -20.80 -14.59
C SER A 155 -3.10 -20.50 -15.78
N SER A 156 -4.35 -20.14 -15.53
CA SER A 156 -5.28 -19.70 -16.59
C SER A 156 -4.83 -18.38 -17.21
N GLU A 157 -4.34 -17.43 -16.39
CA GLU A 157 -3.80 -16.15 -16.83
C GLU A 157 -2.43 -16.31 -17.52
N PHE A 158 -1.56 -17.17 -17.01
CA PHE A 158 -0.30 -17.58 -17.67
C PHE A 158 -0.51 -18.17 -19.07
N LEU A 159 -1.69 -18.72 -19.35
CA LEU A 159 -2.07 -19.28 -20.65
C LEU A 159 -2.87 -18.29 -21.52
N ASP A 160 -2.82 -16.98 -21.22
CA ASP A 160 -3.54 -15.88 -21.89
C ASP A 160 -5.08 -16.04 -21.91
N ASN A 161 -5.67 -16.82 -20.99
CA ASN A 161 -7.11 -17.09 -20.98
C ASN A 161 -7.92 -16.13 -20.08
N ALA A 162 -7.26 -15.23 -19.36
CA ALA A 162 -7.86 -14.23 -18.48
C ALA A 162 -6.98 -12.96 -18.46
N PRO A 163 -7.48 -11.81 -17.99
CA PRO A 163 -6.72 -10.56 -18.00
C PRO A 163 -5.43 -10.71 -17.16
N ASN A 164 -4.27 -10.48 -17.78
CA ASN A 164 -2.93 -10.71 -17.20
C ASN A 164 -2.62 -9.76 -16.02
N GLU A 165 -3.41 -8.70 -15.81
CA GLU A 165 -3.01 -7.54 -15.02
C GLU A 165 -3.18 -7.73 -13.51
N CYS A 166 -3.88 -8.79 -13.09
CA CYS A 166 -4.06 -9.17 -11.68
C CYS A 166 -2.80 -9.79 -11.09
N HIS A 167 -2.01 -10.47 -11.93
CA HIS A 167 -0.84 -11.23 -11.54
C HIS A 167 0.43 -10.87 -12.33
N ASP A 168 0.41 -9.81 -13.12
CA ASP A 168 1.62 -9.14 -13.65
C ASP A 168 2.22 -8.26 -12.54
N TYR A 169 3.19 -8.78 -11.79
CA TYR A 169 3.83 -8.11 -10.66
C TYR A 169 5.16 -7.44 -11.02
N ASP A 170 5.52 -7.35 -12.29
CA ASP A 170 6.62 -6.51 -12.76
C ASP A 170 6.17 -5.43 -13.76
N ASN A 171 4.87 -5.42 -14.09
CA ASN A 171 4.20 -4.55 -15.06
C ASN A 171 4.77 -4.68 -16.48
N ASN A 172 5.18 -5.88 -16.89
CA ASN A 172 5.72 -6.14 -18.23
C ASN A 172 4.63 -6.46 -19.28
N ALA A 173 3.35 -6.42 -18.89
CA ALA A 173 2.16 -6.76 -19.67
C ALA A 173 1.99 -8.26 -20.01
N ASN A 174 2.75 -9.13 -19.35
CA ASN A 174 2.60 -10.58 -19.41
C ASN A 174 2.48 -11.13 -17.98
N THR A 175 1.96 -12.36 -17.86
CA THR A 175 2.01 -13.12 -16.60
C THR A 175 2.99 -14.27 -16.80
N GLY A 176 4.15 -14.17 -16.17
CA GLY A 176 5.29 -15.07 -16.34
C GLY A 176 5.69 -15.80 -15.04
N LEU A 177 6.76 -16.60 -15.11
CA LEU A 177 7.32 -17.25 -13.92
C LEU A 177 8.01 -16.25 -12.99
N GLU A 178 8.47 -15.12 -13.55
CA GLU A 178 8.97 -13.97 -12.82
C GLU A 178 7.93 -13.39 -11.86
N ASP A 179 6.64 -13.44 -12.22
CA ASP A 179 5.55 -12.96 -11.38
C ASP A 179 5.22 -13.92 -10.23
N VAL A 180 5.69 -15.16 -10.31
CA VAL A 180 5.60 -16.16 -9.23
C VAL A 180 6.69 -15.92 -8.16
N ILE A 181 7.76 -15.18 -8.49
CA ILE A 181 8.92 -15.02 -7.58
C ILE A 181 8.56 -14.21 -6.32
N ILE A 182 7.61 -13.28 -6.40
CA ILE A 182 7.10 -12.60 -5.21
C ILE A 182 6.37 -13.56 -4.23
N PHE A 183 6.04 -14.80 -4.66
CA PHE A 183 5.47 -15.85 -3.82
C PHE A 183 6.51 -16.76 -3.15
N GLY A 184 7.81 -16.43 -3.17
CA GLY A 184 8.80 -17.27 -2.50
C GLY A 184 10.05 -16.58 -1.95
N THR A 185 10.46 -17.00 -0.75
CA THR A 185 11.64 -17.90 -0.77
C THR A 185 11.24 -19.12 -1.62
N PRO A 186 12.04 -19.47 -2.64
CA PRO A 186 11.63 -20.31 -3.76
C PRO A 186 10.85 -21.54 -3.29
N PHE A 187 9.72 -21.81 -3.92
CA PHE A 187 9.15 -23.16 -3.91
C PHE A 187 10.29 -24.12 -4.21
N THR A 188 10.58 -25.04 -3.29
CA THR A 188 11.58 -26.10 -3.53
C THR A 188 11.18 -26.76 -4.84
N SER A 189 12.05 -26.68 -5.86
CA SER A 189 11.74 -27.19 -7.19
C SER A 189 11.21 -28.63 -7.10
N ALA A 190 10.26 -29.03 -7.95
CA ALA A 190 9.80 -30.43 -8.01
C ALA A 190 10.95 -31.43 -8.24
N ALA A 191 12.11 -30.97 -8.73
CA ALA A 191 13.36 -31.74 -8.82
C ALA A 191 14.01 -32.08 -7.46
N SER A 192 13.52 -31.52 -6.35
CA SER A 192 13.92 -31.90 -4.98
C SER A 192 13.05 -33.02 -4.39
N CYS A 193 11.98 -33.40 -5.07
CA CYS A 193 11.26 -34.66 -4.84
C CYS A 193 11.91 -35.76 -5.69
N ALA A 194 13.13 -36.18 -5.33
CA ALA A 194 13.64 -37.47 -5.78
C ALA A 194 12.91 -38.58 -5.00
N PRO A 195 12.69 -39.78 -5.60
CA PRO A 195 11.83 -40.84 -5.06
C PRO A 195 12.22 -41.32 -3.65
#